data_AF-A0A821R769-F1
#
_entry.id   AF-A0A821R769-F1
#
_cell.length_a   1.000
_cell.length_b   1.000
_cell.length_c   1.000
_cell.angle_alpha   90.00
_cell.angle_beta   90.00
_cell.angle_gamma   90.00
#
_symmetry.space_group_name_H-M   'P 1'
#
loop_
_entity.id
_entity.type
_entity.pdbx_description
1 polymer ?
#
loop_
_entity_poly.entity_id
_entity_poly.type
_entity_poly.pdbx_seq_one_letter_code
_entity_poly.pdbx_strand_id
1 'polypeptide(L)'
;MQASVSLGKDVIQTISKFLGDGFLPFNSRRSLTPMQEDKITEMVKMSLLCRDLGYCQGELRKFIDEFVIMQAKGVENILTTLLSKSFNGDIYDQQLKHILGKVRFILKEESASEKDEMNIWFETVKKISGKFQEMALQCLAQLSNSAYDVDKTIYQKLMLATVIIEMKYLLKLCAIHNICVKTYECTTSLNSLLDHLKTMKDEKARLFIKYVYEALYKTQFYSSLTETTAHEFQVILSDMAYSSNVPTQEILSVVHKIVGARVKFVTDNTDEKLSLDSLLLHEILSDLDNIYSGKSNPFAEFLNQFFIWIVRDDDFHLSKHIQELLTEIGKDLSNTPRELFDKLSREVRLFLEMTVDPE
;
A
#
# COMPACT_ATOMS: atom_id res chain seq x y z
N MET A 1 14.46 -4.05 29.43
CA MET A 1 13.12 -3.44 29.28
C MET A 1 12.56 -3.96 27.97
N GLN A 2 11.50 -4.77 28.02
CA GLN A 2 10.84 -5.33 26.85
C GLN A 2 10.02 -4.22 26.17
N ALA A 3 10.48 -3.76 25.01
CA ALA A 3 9.72 -2.85 24.15
C ALA A 3 8.64 -3.66 23.43
N SER A 4 7.46 -3.74 24.03
CA SER A 4 6.26 -4.12 23.29
C SER A 4 5.88 -2.94 22.40
N VAL A 5 6.17 -3.05 21.11
CA VAL A 5 5.67 -2.12 20.07
C VAL A 5 4.16 -2.28 20.03
N SER A 6 3.44 -1.45 20.79
CA SER A 6 1.99 -1.43 20.79
C SER A 6 1.52 -0.38 19.80
N LEU A 7 0.97 -0.85 18.68
CA LEU A 7 0.11 -0.04 17.81
C LEU A 7 -0.84 0.80 18.67
N GLY A 8 -0.91 2.10 18.36
CA GLY A 8 -1.70 3.06 19.13
C GLY A 8 -3.13 2.56 19.36
N LYS A 9 -3.62 2.71 20.59
CA LYS A 9 -4.96 2.24 21.03
C LYS A 9 -6.10 2.57 20.07
N ASP A 10 -6.02 3.67 19.34
CA ASP A 10 -7.08 4.13 18.43
C ASP A 10 -7.02 3.41 17.08
N VAL A 11 -5.82 3.00 16.62
CA VAL A 11 -5.66 2.14 15.45
C VAL A 11 -6.13 0.73 15.81
N ILE A 12 -5.73 0.22 16.98
CA ILE A 12 -6.28 -1.05 17.50
C ILE A 12 -7.78 -0.94 17.72
N GLN A 13 -8.33 0.17 18.21
CA GLN A 13 -9.78 0.36 18.36
C GLN A 13 -10.49 0.51 17.03
N THR A 14 -9.89 1.15 16.03
CA THR A 14 -10.46 1.26 14.68
C THR A 14 -10.47 -0.12 14.03
N ILE A 15 -9.37 -0.87 14.17
CA ILE A 15 -9.27 -2.25 13.75
C ILE A 15 -10.25 -3.13 14.52
N SER A 16 -10.36 -3.05 15.85
CA SER A 16 -11.32 -3.81 16.67
C SER A 16 -12.77 -3.41 16.37
N LYS A 17 -13.03 -2.15 16.01
CA LYS A 17 -14.33 -1.65 15.56
C LYS A 17 -14.69 -2.17 14.18
N PHE A 18 -13.71 -2.44 13.31
CA PHE A 18 -13.90 -2.98 11.97
C PHE A 18 -13.71 -4.50 11.85
N LEU A 19 -13.06 -5.16 12.81
CA LEU A 19 -12.65 -6.57 12.82
C LEU A 19 -13.25 -7.38 13.99
N GLY A 20 -14.06 -6.74 14.84
CA GLY A 20 -14.73 -7.34 15.99
C GLY A 20 -13.82 -7.57 17.20
N ASP A 21 -14.43 -7.84 18.36
CA ASP A 21 -13.76 -8.08 19.64
C ASP A 21 -12.85 -9.33 19.66
N GLY A 22 -12.90 -10.17 18.61
CA GLY A 22 -12.02 -11.33 18.43
C GLY A 22 -10.59 -10.98 17.96
N PHE A 23 -10.28 -9.69 17.73
CA PHE A 23 -9.01 -9.22 17.17
C PHE A 23 -7.88 -9.03 18.21
N LEU A 24 -8.17 -9.09 19.51
CA LEU A 24 -7.12 -8.91 20.52
C LEU A 24 -6.23 -10.15 20.60
N PRO A 25 -4.89 -10.00 20.54
CA PRO A 25 -3.98 -11.12 20.64
C PRO A 25 -4.18 -11.81 21.99
N PHE A 26 -4.37 -13.13 21.91
CA PHE A 26 -4.34 -14.06 23.03
C PHE A 26 -3.06 -13.87 23.85
N ASN A 27 -3.15 -13.01 24.87
CA ASN A 27 -2.24 -12.96 26.01
C ASN A 27 -3.06 -12.78 27.29
N SER A 28 -4.16 -13.53 27.43
CA SER A 28 -4.75 -13.82 28.73
C SER A 28 -4.43 -15.26 29.11
N ARG A 29 -3.47 -15.41 30.03
CA ARG A 29 -3.27 -16.66 30.78
C ARG A 29 -4.52 -16.91 31.63
N ARG A 30 -5.54 -17.58 31.06
CA ARG A 30 -6.60 -18.39 31.71
C ARG A 30 -7.86 -18.41 30.84
N SER A 31 -7.95 -19.40 29.96
CA SER A 31 -9.21 -19.97 29.50
C SER A 31 -8.92 -21.35 28.90
N LEU A 32 -9.17 -22.40 29.66
CA LEU A 32 -9.07 -23.81 29.26
C LEU A 32 -10.45 -24.29 28.79
N THR A 33 -10.95 -23.68 27.72
CA THR A 33 -12.01 -24.27 26.90
C THR A 33 -11.41 -24.44 25.52
N PRO A 34 -11.40 -25.64 24.92
CA PRO A 34 -10.98 -25.77 23.53
C PRO A 34 -11.99 -24.98 22.70
N MET A 35 -11.65 -23.73 22.35
CA MET A 35 -12.40 -23.00 21.34
C MET A 35 -12.32 -23.85 20.09
N GLN A 36 -13.48 -24.27 19.60
CA GLN A 36 -13.61 -24.82 18.26
C GLN A 36 -12.91 -23.83 17.32
N GLU A 37 -11.85 -24.27 16.63
CA GLU A 37 -11.13 -23.38 15.71
C GLU A 37 -12.13 -22.83 14.70
N ASP A 38 -12.06 -21.53 14.45
CA ASP A 38 -12.94 -20.93 13.44
C ASP A 38 -12.61 -21.50 12.05
N LYS A 39 -13.64 -21.54 11.19
CA LYS A 39 -13.58 -22.15 9.86
C LYS A 39 -12.45 -21.60 8.99
N ILE A 40 -12.19 -20.30 9.04
CA ILE A 40 -11.08 -19.66 8.29
C ILE A 40 -9.74 -20.22 8.77
N THR A 41 -9.51 -20.23 10.08
CA THR A 41 -8.28 -20.79 10.67
C THR A 41 -8.06 -22.24 10.25
N GLU A 42 -9.12 -23.07 10.29
CA GLU A 42 -9.05 -24.46 9.85
C GLU A 42 -8.68 -24.56 8.35
N MET A 43 -9.35 -23.79 7.48
CA MET A 43 -9.10 -23.78 6.04
C MET A 43 -7.66 -23.38 5.69
N VAL A 44 -7.11 -22.36 6.36
CA VAL A 44 -5.73 -21.92 6.14
C VAL A 44 -4.74 -23.01 6.56
N LYS A 45 -4.88 -23.57 7.76
CA LYS A 45 -3.99 -24.63 8.26
C LYS A 45 -4.02 -25.87 7.37
N MET A 46 -5.21 -26.27 6.91
CA MET A 46 -5.41 -27.41 6.01
C MET A 46 -4.86 -27.17 4.60
N SER A 47 -4.66 -25.91 4.20
CA SER A 47 -4.08 -25.57 2.89
C SER A 47 -2.57 -25.83 2.83
N LEU A 48 -1.92 -26.04 3.98
CA LEU A 48 -0.50 -26.41 4.08
C LEU A 48 0.39 -25.48 3.24
N LEU A 49 0.23 -24.17 3.43
CA LEU A 49 0.80 -23.12 2.57
C LEU A 49 2.31 -23.30 2.32
N CYS A 50 3.06 -23.61 3.37
CA CYS A 50 4.52 -23.76 3.31
C CYS A 50 5.04 -25.19 3.19
N ARG A 51 4.17 -26.12 2.78
CA ARG A 51 4.59 -27.50 2.55
C ARG A 51 5.71 -27.57 1.52
N ASP A 52 6.81 -28.21 1.94
CA ASP A 52 8.00 -28.48 1.13
C ASP A 52 8.76 -27.21 0.70
N LEU A 53 8.61 -26.09 1.43
CA LEU A 53 9.34 -24.84 1.19
C LEU A 53 10.41 -24.60 2.26
N GLY A 54 11.67 -24.48 1.85
CA GLY A 54 12.82 -24.33 2.76
C GLY A 54 12.81 -23.02 3.54
N TYR A 55 12.50 -21.91 2.88
CA TYR A 55 12.52 -20.58 3.49
C TYR A 55 11.31 -20.32 4.41
N CYS A 56 10.23 -21.10 4.28
CA CYS A 56 9.02 -20.96 5.09
C CYS A 56 8.88 -22.10 6.11
N GLN A 57 9.76 -22.12 7.11
CA GLN A 57 9.76 -23.14 8.17
C GLN A 57 9.71 -22.52 9.58
N GLY A 58 9.41 -23.35 10.58
CA GLY A 58 9.41 -22.94 11.99
C GLY A 58 8.50 -21.74 12.26
N GLU A 59 9.07 -20.67 12.81
CA GLU A 59 8.34 -19.44 13.13
C GLU A 59 7.87 -18.67 11.88
N LEU A 60 8.57 -18.78 10.75
CA LEU A 60 8.15 -18.12 9.49
C LEU A 60 6.92 -18.80 8.86
N ARG A 61 6.76 -20.11 9.09
CA ARG A 61 5.52 -20.81 8.74
C ARG A 61 4.34 -20.30 9.57
N LYS A 62 4.54 -20.14 10.88
CA LYS A 62 3.49 -19.58 11.75
C LYS A 62 3.16 -18.14 11.33
N PHE A 63 4.19 -17.35 11.02
CA PHE A 63 4.01 -15.98 10.52
C PHE A 63 3.10 -15.93 9.30
N ILE A 64 3.33 -16.76 8.28
CA ILE A 64 2.50 -16.72 7.07
C ILE A 64 1.08 -17.22 7.32
N ASP A 65 0.92 -18.27 8.12
CA ASP A 65 -0.40 -18.82 8.45
C ASP A 65 -1.21 -17.74 9.20
N GLU A 66 -0.59 -17.09 10.19
CA GLU A 66 -1.20 -15.97 10.91
C GLU A 66 -1.54 -14.79 9.97
N PHE A 67 -0.63 -14.40 9.07
CA PHE A 67 -0.87 -13.30 8.12
C PHE A 67 -2.10 -13.57 7.24
N VAL A 68 -2.16 -14.75 6.64
CA VAL A 68 -3.23 -15.15 5.74
C VAL A 68 -4.56 -15.28 6.48
N ILE A 69 -4.55 -15.82 7.71
CA ILE A 69 -5.75 -15.87 8.57
C ILE A 69 -6.25 -14.45 8.85
N MET A 70 -5.34 -13.52 9.19
CA MET A 70 -5.73 -12.16 9.51
C MET A 70 -6.31 -11.44 8.29
N GLN A 71 -5.70 -11.59 7.12
CA GLN A 71 -6.23 -11.04 5.86
C GLN A 71 -7.64 -11.59 5.57
N ALA A 72 -7.82 -12.91 5.65
CA ALA A 72 -9.10 -13.55 5.42
C ALA A 72 -10.18 -13.05 6.38
N LYS A 73 -9.93 -13.13 7.69
CA LYS A 73 -10.85 -12.61 8.72
C LYS A 73 -11.14 -11.12 8.55
N GLY A 74 -10.12 -10.35 8.15
CA GLY A 74 -10.25 -8.93 7.84
C GLY A 74 -11.31 -8.65 6.80
N VAL A 75 -11.21 -9.35 5.66
CA VAL A 75 -12.17 -9.25 4.56
C VAL A 75 -13.54 -9.79 4.96
N GLU A 76 -13.60 -10.98 5.58
CA GLU A 76 -14.86 -11.62 5.99
C GLU A 76 -15.67 -10.72 6.93
N ASN A 77 -15.02 -10.15 7.95
CA ASN A 77 -15.72 -9.36 8.96
C ASN A 77 -16.33 -8.08 8.36
N ILE A 78 -15.62 -7.43 7.44
CA ILE A 78 -16.12 -6.22 6.76
C ILE A 78 -17.29 -6.58 5.84
N LEU A 79 -17.16 -7.65 5.06
CA LEU A 79 -18.25 -8.12 4.20
C LEU A 79 -19.47 -8.52 5.04
N THR A 80 -19.28 -9.28 6.12
CA THR A 80 -20.36 -9.70 7.03
C THR A 80 -21.05 -8.50 7.68
N THR A 81 -20.28 -7.53 8.17
CA THR A 81 -20.83 -6.35 8.85
C THR A 81 -21.63 -5.47 7.89
N LEU A 82 -21.08 -5.19 6.70
CA LEU A 82 -21.66 -4.22 5.77
C LEU A 82 -22.77 -4.83 4.90
N LEU A 83 -22.69 -6.12 4.58
CA LEU A 83 -23.68 -6.80 3.74
C LEU A 83 -24.72 -7.55 4.59
N SER A 84 -24.44 -7.81 5.87
CA SER A 84 -25.35 -8.45 6.83
C SER A 84 -26.09 -9.66 6.21
N LYS A 85 -27.39 -9.53 5.91
CA LYS A 85 -28.25 -10.61 5.40
C LYS A 85 -27.95 -11.01 3.95
N SER A 86 -27.24 -10.17 3.20
CA SER A 86 -26.86 -10.41 1.80
C SER A 86 -25.52 -11.13 1.68
N PHE A 87 -24.77 -11.27 2.78
CA PHE A 87 -23.49 -11.97 2.76
C PHE A 87 -23.70 -13.48 2.61
N ASN A 88 -23.15 -14.05 1.53
CA ASN A 88 -23.15 -15.49 1.31
C ASN A 88 -21.79 -16.08 1.71
N GLY A 89 -21.75 -16.71 2.89
CA GLY A 89 -20.54 -17.35 3.42
C GLY A 89 -19.97 -18.43 2.51
N ASP A 90 -20.82 -19.18 1.79
CA ASP A 90 -20.35 -20.25 0.89
C ASP A 90 -19.58 -19.68 -0.33
N ILE A 91 -20.01 -18.53 -0.85
CA ILE A 91 -19.28 -17.82 -1.92
C ILE A 91 -17.92 -17.36 -1.39
N TYR A 92 -17.90 -16.75 -0.21
CA TYR A 92 -16.66 -16.32 0.42
C TYR A 92 -15.70 -17.49 0.65
N ASP A 93 -16.17 -18.63 1.15
CA ASP A 93 -15.35 -19.81 1.38
C ASP A 93 -14.77 -20.39 0.08
N GLN A 94 -15.55 -20.37 -1.01
CA GLN A 94 -15.06 -20.80 -2.33
C GLN A 94 -13.96 -19.89 -2.84
N GLN A 95 -14.14 -18.57 -2.72
CA GLN A 95 -13.11 -17.60 -3.09
C GLN A 95 -11.87 -17.75 -2.21
N LEU A 96 -12.03 -17.92 -0.89
CA LEU A 96 -10.93 -18.15 0.02
C LEU A 96 -10.12 -19.40 -0.37
N LYS A 97 -10.76 -20.52 -0.70
CA LYS A 97 -10.05 -21.72 -1.20
C LYS A 97 -9.23 -21.43 -2.46
N HIS A 98 -9.79 -20.66 -3.39
CA HIS A 98 -9.09 -20.26 -4.60
C HIS A 98 -7.85 -19.41 -4.27
N ILE A 99 -8.00 -18.42 -3.39
CA ILE A 99 -6.90 -17.55 -2.94
C ILE A 99 -5.83 -18.33 -2.20
N LEU A 100 -6.18 -19.29 -1.35
CA LEU A 100 -5.18 -20.14 -0.67
C LEU A 100 -4.34 -20.95 -1.67
N GLY A 101 -4.95 -21.39 -2.77
CA GLY A 101 -4.22 -21.96 -3.91
C GLY A 101 -3.24 -20.98 -4.56
N LYS A 102 -3.65 -19.72 -4.76
CA LYS A 102 -2.80 -18.64 -5.29
C LYS A 102 -1.68 -18.26 -4.33
N VAL A 103 -1.95 -18.19 -3.03
CA VAL A 103 -0.94 -17.93 -1.98
C VAL A 103 0.13 -19.02 -2.01
N ARG A 104 -0.27 -20.29 -2.10
CA ARG A 104 0.68 -21.40 -2.22
C ARG A 104 1.53 -21.32 -3.49
N PHE A 105 0.97 -20.81 -4.58
CA PHE A 105 1.70 -20.58 -5.82
C PHE A 105 2.74 -19.46 -5.66
N ILE A 106 2.34 -18.30 -5.11
CA ILE A 106 3.25 -17.19 -4.78
C ILE A 106 4.42 -17.71 -3.93
N LEU A 107 4.12 -18.44 -2.84
CA LEU A 107 5.16 -18.96 -1.96
C LEU A 107 6.13 -19.90 -2.67
N LYS A 108 5.67 -20.69 -3.65
CA LYS A 108 6.53 -21.56 -4.45
C LYS A 108 7.40 -20.79 -5.45
N GLU A 109 6.83 -19.78 -6.11
CA GLU A 109 7.58 -18.95 -7.05
C GLU A 109 8.70 -18.18 -6.35
N GLU A 110 8.39 -17.59 -5.19
CA GLU A 110 9.39 -16.86 -4.41
C GLU A 110 10.49 -17.77 -3.87
N SER A 111 10.16 -19.03 -3.55
CA SER A 111 11.16 -20.05 -3.18
C SER A 111 12.19 -20.33 -4.25
N ALA A 112 11.84 -20.09 -5.52
CA ALA A 112 12.69 -20.33 -6.68
C ALA A 112 13.43 -19.06 -7.13
N SER A 113 13.17 -17.90 -6.50
CA SER A 113 13.83 -16.66 -6.87
C SER A 113 15.27 -16.60 -6.33
N GLU A 114 16.17 -15.96 -7.08
CA GLU A 114 17.55 -15.69 -6.65
C GLU A 114 17.68 -14.40 -5.82
N LYS A 115 16.55 -13.84 -5.37
CA LYS A 115 16.52 -12.60 -4.58
C LYS A 115 17.04 -12.85 -3.17
N ASP A 116 17.48 -11.79 -2.50
CA ASP A 116 17.76 -11.88 -1.07
C ASP A 116 16.48 -12.18 -0.27
N GLU A 117 16.67 -12.74 0.93
CA GLU A 117 15.58 -13.16 1.82
C GLU A 117 14.61 -12.01 2.14
N MET A 118 15.12 -10.77 2.22
CA MET A 118 14.30 -9.60 2.52
C MET A 118 13.34 -9.31 1.38
N ASN A 119 13.83 -9.22 0.16
CA ASN A 119 13.01 -8.98 -1.03
C ASN A 119 12.01 -10.12 -1.27
N ILE A 120 12.39 -11.38 -1.01
CA ILE A 120 11.47 -12.54 -1.06
C ILE A 120 10.28 -12.34 -0.14
N TRP A 121 10.52 -12.02 1.13
CA TRP A 121 9.45 -11.90 2.12
C TRP A 121 8.59 -10.65 1.92
N PHE A 122 9.20 -9.52 1.57
CA PHE A 122 8.46 -8.29 1.28
C PHE A 122 7.54 -8.45 0.06
N GLU A 123 8.04 -9.02 -1.04
CA GLU A 123 7.20 -9.32 -2.20
C GLU A 123 6.13 -10.36 -1.88
N THR A 124 6.44 -11.40 -1.10
CA THR A 124 5.45 -12.41 -0.67
C THR A 124 4.28 -11.76 0.04
N VAL A 125 4.56 -10.92 1.05
CA VAL A 125 3.52 -10.25 1.86
C VAL A 125 2.66 -9.33 0.97
N LYS A 126 3.31 -8.54 0.11
CA LYS A 126 2.65 -7.63 -0.84
C LYS A 126 1.77 -8.37 -1.86
N LYS A 127 2.29 -9.43 -2.49
CA LYS A 127 1.54 -10.24 -3.48
C LYS A 127 0.32 -10.91 -2.84
N ILE A 128 0.47 -11.45 -1.64
CA ILE A 128 -0.65 -12.05 -0.90
C ILE A 128 -1.70 -10.99 -0.55
N SER A 129 -1.29 -9.83 -0.05
CA SER A 129 -2.19 -8.70 0.22
C SER A 129 -2.99 -8.30 -1.03
N GLY A 130 -2.29 -8.17 -2.17
CA GLY A 130 -2.92 -7.91 -3.47
C GLY A 130 -3.95 -8.98 -3.89
N LYS A 131 -3.72 -10.26 -3.55
CA LYS A 131 -4.70 -11.33 -3.78
C LYS A 131 -5.92 -11.24 -2.87
N PHE A 132 -5.77 -10.79 -1.63
CA PHE A 132 -6.92 -10.52 -0.76
C PHE A 132 -7.72 -9.29 -1.20
N GLN A 133 -7.07 -8.26 -1.76
CA GLN A 133 -7.76 -7.15 -2.42
C GLN A 133 -8.58 -7.63 -3.64
N GLU A 134 -7.98 -8.49 -4.49
CA GLU A 134 -8.67 -9.09 -5.63
C GLU A 134 -9.89 -9.91 -5.19
N MET A 135 -9.73 -10.73 -4.15
CA MET A 135 -10.82 -11.52 -3.56
C MET A 135 -11.96 -10.64 -3.06
N ALA A 136 -11.64 -9.57 -2.32
CA ALA A 136 -12.61 -8.64 -1.79
C ALA A 136 -13.47 -8.01 -2.90
N LEU A 137 -12.82 -7.60 -4.00
CA LEU A 137 -13.49 -7.07 -5.20
C LEU A 137 -14.39 -8.11 -5.88
N GLN A 138 -13.94 -9.36 -6.01
CA GLN A 138 -14.73 -10.43 -6.61
C GLN A 138 -15.97 -10.74 -5.76
N CYS A 139 -15.84 -10.77 -4.44
CA CYS A 139 -16.96 -10.93 -3.53
C CYS A 139 -17.98 -9.79 -3.67
N LEU A 140 -17.53 -8.54 -3.81
CA LEU A 140 -18.42 -7.39 -4.01
C LEU A 140 -19.15 -7.44 -5.36
N ALA A 141 -18.43 -7.75 -6.44
CA ALA A 141 -19.00 -7.80 -7.79
C ALA A 141 -20.09 -8.88 -7.94
N GLN A 142 -19.97 -9.98 -7.20
CA GLN A 142 -20.98 -11.05 -7.20
C GLN A 142 -22.25 -10.70 -6.40
N LEU A 143 -22.23 -9.61 -5.64
CA LEU A 143 -23.35 -9.15 -4.81
C LEU A 143 -24.07 -7.93 -5.41
N SER A 144 -23.37 -7.12 -6.22
CA SER A 144 -23.99 -6.05 -6.99
C SER A 144 -24.64 -6.63 -8.25
N ASN A 145 -25.98 -6.72 -8.29
CA ASN A 145 -26.74 -7.10 -9.51
C ASN A 145 -26.55 -6.10 -10.69
N SER A 146 -25.76 -5.05 -10.51
CA SER A 146 -25.27 -4.13 -11.54
C SER A 146 -23.77 -3.92 -11.34
N ALA A 147 -22.99 -4.00 -12.41
CA ALA A 147 -21.52 -3.86 -12.39
C ALA A 147 -21.00 -2.45 -12.03
N TYR A 148 -21.86 -1.54 -11.53
CA TYR A 148 -21.58 -0.11 -11.45
C TYR A 148 -21.89 0.58 -10.12
N ASP A 149 -22.45 -0.13 -9.13
CA ASP A 149 -22.81 0.48 -7.83
C ASP A 149 -22.28 -0.35 -6.65
N VAL A 150 -21.01 -0.76 -6.76
CA VAL A 150 -20.26 -1.20 -5.59
C VAL A 150 -20.11 0.04 -4.70
N ASP A 151 -20.79 0.06 -3.56
CA ASP A 151 -20.69 1.15 -2.57
C ASP A 151 -19.21 1.46 -2.33
N LYS A 152 -18.77 2.65 -2.80
CA LYS A 152 -17.39 3.13 -2.72
C LYS A 152 -16.85 3.00 -1.29
N THR A 153 -17.72 3.21 -0.30
CA THR A 153 -17.40 3.09 1.12
C THR A 153 -16.97 1.67 1.49
N ILE A 154 -17.62 0.64 0.94
CA ILE A 154 -17.30 -0.77 1.22
C ILE A 154 -15.96 -1.12 0.58
N TYR A 155 -15.73 -0.69 -0.68
CA TYR A 155 -14.46 -0.86 -1.36
C TYR A 155 -13.31 -0.22 -0.57
N GLN A 156 -13.46 1.05 -0.17
CA GLN A 156 -12.48 1.78 0.64
C GLN A 156 -12.15 1.02 1.93
N LYS A 157 -13.17 0.57 2.67
CA LYS A 157 -12.98 -0.18 3.94
C LYS A 157 -12.23 -1.49 3.74
N LEU A 158 -12.56 -2.24 2.69
CA LEU A 158 -11.89 -3.51 2.39
C LEU A 158 -10.42 -3.31 2.04
N MET A 159 -10.12 -2.37 1.16
CA MET A 159 -8.75 -2.07 0.77
C MET A 159 -7.93 -1.57 1.97
N LEU A 160 -8.46 -0.61 2.75
CA LEU A 160 -7.78 -0.10 3.93
C LEU A 160 -7.48 -1.19 4.96
N ALA A 161 -8.40 -2.14 5.17
CA ALA A 161 -8.16 -3.25 6.08
C ALA A 161 -7.01 -4.14 5.62
N THR A 162 -6.93 -4.45 4.31
CA THR A 162 -5.82 -5.24 3.77
C THR A 162 -4.47 -4.54 3.93
N VAL A 163 -4.44 -3.22 3.67
CA VAL A 163 -3.25 -2.37 3.84
C VAL A 163 -2.80 -2.32 5.30
N ILE A 164 -3.73 -2.11 6.23
CA ILE A 164 -3.41 -2.06 7.66
C ILE A 164 -2.84 -3.40 8.16
N ILE A 165 -3.40 -4.52 7.71
CA ILE A 165 -2.90 -5.85 8.05
C ILE A 165 -1.52 -6.05 7.43
N GLU A 166 -1.32 -5.67 6.17
CA GLU A 166 -0.02 -5.73 5.50
C GLU A 166 1.07 -4.98 6.28
N MET A 167 0.85 -3.69 6.55
CA MET A 167 1.81 -2.84 7.28
C MET A 167 2.19 -3.45 8.63
N LYS A 168 1.19 -3.96 9.38
CA LYS A 168 1.42 -4.64 10.67
C LYS A 168 2.31 -5.87 10.53
N TYR A 169 2.13 -6.64 9.46
CA TYR A 169 2.91 -7.85 9.25
C TYR A 169 4.29 -7.58 8.67
N LEU A 170 4.48 -6.54 7.85
CA LEU A 170 5.80 -6.05 7.45
C LEU A 170 6.61 -5.54 8.65
N LEU A 171 5.97 -4.80 9.57
CA LEU A 171 6.57 -4.41 10.84
C LEU A 171 6.96 -5.62 11.70
N LYS A 172 6.07 -6.61 11.81
CA LYS A 172 6.32 -7.83 12.57
C LYS A 172 7.48 -8.63 11.99
N LEU A 173 7.55 -8.71 10.66
CA LEU A 173 8.64 -9.33 9.92
C LEU A 173 9.99 -8.69 10.28
N CYS A 174 10.05 -7.36 10.32
CA CYS A 174 11.24 -6.63 10.72
C CYS A 174 11.56 -6.81 12.22
N ALA A 175 10.60 -6.54 13.12
CA ALA A 175 10.84 -6.48 14.55
C ALA A 175 11.08 -7.85 15.22
N ILE A 176 10.46 -8.92 14.70
CA ILE A 176 10.54 -10.27 15.29
C ILE A 176 11.55 -11.14 14.53
N HIS A 177 11.58 -11.02 13.21
CA HIS A 177 12.38 -11.91 12.36
C HIS A 177 13.65 -11.24 11.81
N ASN A 178 13.89 -9.95 12.11
CA ASN A 178 15.03 -9.17 11.60
C ASN A 178 15.10 -9.09 10.06
N ILE A 179 13.95 -9.25 9.40
CA ILE A 179 13.81 -9.14 7.95
C ILE A 179 13.18 -7.78 7.66
N CYS A 180 14.02 -6.78 7.41
CA CYS A 180 13.63 -5.37 7.28
C CYS A 180 14.11 -4.80 5.93
N VAL A 181 13.31 -3.93 5.32
CA VAL A 181 13.81 -3.07 4.22
C VAL A 181 15.01 -2.26 4.74
N LYS A 182 16.04 -2.12 3.91
CA LYS A 182 17.28 -1.40 4.27
C LYS A 182 17.41 -0.07 3.54
N THR A 183 16.67 0.11 2.45
CA THR A 183 16.79 1.22 1.52
C THR A 183 15.41 1.78 1.21
N TYR A 184 15.24 3.09 1.40
CA TYR A 184 13.97 3.79 1.21
C TYR A 184 14.17 4.97 0.26
N GLU A 185 14.76 4.66 -0.90
CA GLU A 185 15.28 5.63 -1.86
C GLU A 185 14.18 6.53 -2.43
N CYS A 186 13.02 5.96 -2.75
CA CYS A 186 11.89 6.72 -3.29
C CYS A 186 11.34 7.67 -2.22
N THR A 187 11.13 7.16 -1.02
CA THR A 187 10.64 7.97 0.11
C THR A 187 11.62 9.10 0.46
N THR A 188 12.91 8.80 0.52
CA THR A 188 13.94 9.79 0.88
C THR A 188 14.07 10.87 -0.20
N SER A 189 14.03 10.47 -1.47
CA SER A 189 14.09 11.40 -2.61
C SER A 189 12.86 12.30 -2.67
N LEU A 190 11.67 11.73 -2.48
CA LEU A 190 10.42 12.50 -2.42
C LEU A 190 10.43 13.46 -1.22
N ASN A 191 10.90 13.02 -0.05
CA ASN A 191 11.02 13.87 1.13
C ASN A 191 11.93 15.07 0.86
N SER A 192 13.11 14.83 0.25
CA SER A 192 14.05 15.90 -0.10
C SER A 192 13.45 16.92 -1.09
N LEU A 193 12.71 16.45 -2.09
CA LEU A 193 12.04 17.32 -3.07
C LEU A 193 10.95 18.17 -2.40
N LEU A 194 10.11 17.55 -1.58
CA LEU A 194 9.02 18.20 -0.87
C LEU A 194 9.52 19.19 0.20
N ASP A 195 10.65 18.89 0.86
CA ASP A 195 11.28 19.77 1.83
C ASP A 195 11.68 21.12 1.23
N HIS A 196 12.05 21.14 -0.04
CA HIS A 196 12.34 22.38 -0.77
C HIS A 196 11.05 23.06 -1.23
N LEU A 197 10.12 22.30 -1.83
CA LEU A 197 8.86 22.86 -2.36
C LEU A 197 8.02 23.55 -1.27
N LYS A 198 8.03 23.04 -0.03
CA LYS A 198 7.30 23.66 1.10
C LYS A 198 7.75 25.09 1.42
N THR A 199 8.99 25.45 1.08
CA THR A 199 9.58 26.76 1.37
C THR A 199 9.56 27.73 0.19
N MET A 200 9.12 27.25 -0.98
CA MET A 200 9.01 28.06 -2.18
C MET A 200 7.73 28.90 -2.17
N LYS A 201 7.71 29.95 -3.00
CA LYS A 201 6.47 30.68 -3.30
C LYS A 201 5.49 29.78 -4.07
N ASP A 202 4.19 29.97 -3.86
CA ASP A 202 3.14 29.16 -4.49
C ASP A 202 3.25 29.19 -6.02
N GLU A 203 3.64 30.32 -6.63
CA GLU A 203 3.80 30.41 -8.09
C GLU A 203 4.88 29.45 -8.61
N LYS A 204 5.98 29.27 -7.87
CA LYS A 204 7.07 28.36 -8.25
C LYS A 204 6.68 26.90 -8.01
N ALA A 205 5.95 26.61 -6.92
CA ALA A 205 5.39 25.29 -6.67
C ALA A 205 4.35 24.89 -7.74
N ARG A 206 3.50 25.84 -8.14
CA ARG A 206 2.54 25.69 -9.23
C ARG A 206 3.22 25.46 -10.57
N LEU A 207 4.30 26.18 -10.85
CA LEU A 207 5.10 25.96 -12.06
C LEU A 207 5.70 24.53 -12.10
N PHE A 208 6.19 24.02 -10.97
CA PHE A 208 6.63 22.63 -10.86
C PHE A 208 5.50 21.65 -11.22
N ILE A 209 4.32 21.82 -10.61
CA ILE A 209 3.16 20.95 -10.88
C ILE A 209 2.68 21.08 -12.33
N LYS A 210 2.75 22.26 -12.92
CA LYS A 210 2.47 22.46 -14.34
C LYS A 210 3.41 21.61 -15.22
N TYR A 211 4.71 21.60 -14.94
CA TYR A 211 5.63 20.74 -15.68
C TYR A 211 5.35 19.24 -15.48
N VAL A 212 4.96 18.81 -14.28
CA VAL A 212 4.53 17.43 -13.99
C VAL A 212 3.28 17.08 -14.80
N TYR A 213 2.25 17.94 -14.77
CA TYR A 213 1.01 17.77 -15.51
C TYR A 213 1.26 17.64 -17.03
N GLU A 214 2.06 18.54 -17.60
CA GLU A 214 2.37 18.52 -19.04
C GLU A 214 3.20 17.30 -19.46
N ALA A 215 4.10 16.84 -18.59
CA ALA A 215 4.92 15.67 -18.84
C ALA A 215 4.11 14.37 -18.71
N LEU A 216 3.18 14.29 -17.75
CA LEU A 216 2.40 13.10 -17.43
C LEU A 216 1.72 12.50 -18.68
N TYR A 217 1.04 13.32 -19.49
CA TYR A 217 0.34 12.85 -20.70
C TYR A 217 1.25 12.19 -21.74
N LYS A 218 2.54 12.50 -21.72
CA LYS A 218 3.52 11.98 -22.68
C LYS A 218 4.17 10.68 -22.20
N THR A 219 3.79 10.19 -21.02
CA THR A 219 4.46 9.07 -20.36
C THR A 219 3.68 7.78 -20.52
N GLN A 220 4.42 6.67 -20.62
CA GLN A 220 3.82 5.33 -20.60
C GLN A 220 3.12 5.04 -19.27
N PHE A 221 3.57 5.68 -18.17
CA PHE A 221 2.94 5.58 -16.88
C PHE A 221 1.46 5.98 -16.94
N TYR A 222 1.14 7.16 -17.50
CA TYR A 222 -0.26 7.61 -17.62
C TYR A 222 -1.11 6.63 -18.42
N SER A 223 -0.58 6.07 -19.52
CA SER A 223 -1.29 5.09 -20.34
C SER A 223 -1.50 3.72 -19.67
N SER A 224 -0.74 3.43 -18.60
CA SER A 224 -0.87 2.18 -17.85
C SER A 224 -1.94 2.24 -16.76
N LEU A 225 -2.39 3.45 -16.39
CA LEU A 225 -3.45 3.66 -15.41
C LEU A 225 -4.82 3.32 -16.02
N THR A 226 -5.77 2.93 -15.17
CA THR A 226 -7.17 2.83 -15.60
C THR A 226 -7.70 4.22 -15.99
N GLU A 227 -8.67 4.28 -16.90
CA GLU A 227 -9.27 5.54 -17.35
C GLU A 227 -9.74 6.41 -16.18
N THR A 228 -10.39 5.80 -15.18
CA THR A 228 -10.84 6.49 -13.97
C THR A 228 -9.68 7.07 -13.16
N THR A 229 -8.66 6.26 -12.86
CA THR A 229 -7.47 6.70 -12.10
C THR A 229 -6.70 7.79 -12.83
N ALA A 230 -6.56 7.67 -14.15
CA ALA A 230 -5.90 8.65 -14.98
C ALA A 230 -6.65 9.99 -14.95
N HIS A 231 -7.98 9.95 -15.04
CA HIS A 231 -8.83 11.14 -14.98
C HIS A 231 -8.76 11.84 -13.61
N GLU A 232 -8.89 11.10 -12.50
CA GLU A 232 -8.77 11.67 -11.15
C GLU A 232 -7.40 12.34 -10.93
N PHE A 233 -6.33 11.68 -11.38
CA PHE A 233 -4.99 12.23 -11.26
C PHE A 233 -4.81 13.50 -12.11
N GLN A 234 -5.38 13.50 -13.32
CA GLN A 234 -5.42 14.67 -14.20
C GLN A 234 -6.14 15.86 -13.55
N VAL A 235 -7.29 15.63 -12.91
CA VAL A 235 -8.07 16.69 -12.26
C VAL A 235 -7.26 17.35 -11.14
N ILE A 236 -6.70 16.55 -10.22
CA ILE A 236 -5.89 17.06 -9.11
C ILE A 236 -4.70 17.89 -9.61
N LEU A 237 -3.93 17.36 -10.57
CA LEU A 237 -2.76 18.05 -11.10
C LEU A 237 -3.14 19.32 -11.88
N SER A 238 -4.26 19.30 -12.61
CA SER A 238 -4.78 20.47 -13.30
C SER A 238 -5.17 21.58 -12.33
N ASP A 239 -5.86 21.23 -11.25
CA ASP A 239 -6.29 22.16 -10.21
C ASP A 239 -5.08 22.80 -9.51
N MET A 240 -4.10 21.99 -9.13
CA MET A 240 -2.84 22.49 -8.57
C MET A 240 -2.04 23.33 -9.59
N ALA A 241 -2.02 22.97 -10.88
CA ALA A 241 -1.25 23.72 -11.88
C ALA A 241 -1.91 25.04 -12.32
N TYR A 242 -3.24 25.12 -12.39
CA TYR A 242 -3.94 26.21 -13.09
C TYR A 242 -5.02 26.92 -12.27
N SER A 243 -5.55 26.32 -11.21
CA SER A 243 -6.61 26.94 -10.42
C SER A 243 -6.05 27.98 -9.45
N SER A 244 -6.47 29.24 -9.59
CA SER A 244 -6.06 30.34 -8.71
C SER A 244 -6.49 30.16 -7.25
N ASN A 245 -7.47 29.29 -6.99
CA ASN A 245 -8.07 29.10 -5.67
C ASN A 245 -7.46 27.90 -4.91
N VAL A 246 -6.53 27.16 -5.52
CA VAL A 246 -5.93 25.96 -4.94
C VAL A 246 -4.52 26.29 -4.45
N PRO A 247 -4.27 26.27 -3.13
CA PRO A 247 -2.96 26.59 -2.57
C PRO A 247 -2.01 25.39 -2.73
N THR A 248 -1.29 25.36 -3.84
CA THR A 248 -0.47 24.21 -4.26
C THR A 248 0.67 23.93 -3.29
N GLN A 249 1.32 24.99 -2.81
CA GLN A 249 2.39 24.87 -1.82
C GLN A 249 1.88 24.34 -0.48
N GLU A 250 0.66 24.68 -0.05
CA GLU A 250 0.07 24.14 1.17
C GLU A 250 -0.24 22.64 1.01
N ILE A 251 -0.81 22.22 -0.12
CA ILE A 251 -1.07 20.80 -0.42
C ILE A 251 0.24 20.01 -0.39
N LEU A 252 1.28 20.47 -1.09
CA LEU A 252 2.59 19.82 -1.08
C LEU A 252 3.22 19.79 0.32
N SER A 253 2.95 20.79 1.15
CA SER A 253 3.39 20.82 2.55
C SER A 253 2.66 19.79 3.42
N VAL A 254 1.39 19.50 3.13
CA VAL A 254 0.65 18.39 3.79
C VAL A 254 1.26 17.05 3.38
N VAL A 255 1.48 16.83 2.08
CA VAL A 255 2.15 15.61 1.58
C VAL A 255 3.53 15.44 2.22
N HIS A 256 4.31 16.53 2.32
CA HIS A 256 5.61 16.52 2.99
C HIS A 256 5.53 16.03 4.44
N LYS A 257 4.54 16.48 5.22
CA LYS A 257 4.37 16.02 6.61
C LYS A 257 4.14 14.51 6.67
N ILE A 258 3.33 13.97 5.76
CA ILE A 258 3.02 12.53 5.72
C ILE A 258 4.27 11.72 5.32
N VAL A 259 5.00 12.18 4.30
CA VAL A 259 6.25 11.55 3.85
C VAL A 259 7.31 11.61 4.96
N GLY A 260 7.47 12.75 5.62
CA GLY A 260 8.37 12.91 6.75
C GLY A 260 8.02 12.03 7.95
N ALA A 261 6.73 11.84 8.24
CA ALA A 261 6.27 10.87 9.24
C ALA A 261 6.65 9.44 8.87
N ARG A 262 6.55 9.07 7.58
CA ARG A 262 7.01 7.76 7.09
C ARG A 262 8.51 7.58 7.29
N VAL A 263 9.33 8.59 6.95
CA VAL A 263 10.79 8.53 7.15
C VAL A 263 11.11 8.21 8.61
N LYS A 264 10.49 8.93 9.56
CA LYS A 264 10.67 8.67 11.00
C LYS A 264 10.17 7.29 11.42
N PHE A 265 9.00 6.88 10.95
CA PHE A 265 8.44 5.56 11.25
C PHE A 265 9.39 4.45 10.80
N VAL A 266 9.95 4.59 9.61
CA VAL A 266 10.90 3.64 9.04
C VAL A 266 12.25 3.64 9.77
N THR A 267 12.78 4.80 10.16
CA THR A 267 14.11 4.89 10.81
C THR A 267 14.06 4.55 12.30
N ASP A 268 13.03 5.04 12.99
CA ASP A 268 12.97 5.08 14.44
C ASP A 268 11.94 4.08 15.00
N ASN A 269 11.18 3.41 14.11
CA ASN A 269 10.10 2.49 14.46
C ASN A 269 9.04 3.14 15.37
N THR A 270 8.86 4.46 15.24
CA THR A 270 7.92 5.25 16.03
C THR A 270 6.56 5.31 15.33
N ASP A 271 5.56 4.68 15.94
CA ASP A 271 4.16 4.76 15.52
C ASP A 271 3.60 6.17 15.78
N GLU A 272 3.44 6.96 14.71
CA GLU A 272 2.56 8.13 14.74
C GLU A 272 1.13 7.71 14.38
N LYS A 273 0.11 8.35 14.98
CA LYS A 273 -1.29 8.14 14.57
C LYS A 273 -1.48 8.75 13.19
N LEU A 274 -1.59 7.91 12.16
CA LEU A 274 -1.81 8.32 10.78
C LEU A 274 -3.30 8.32 10.44
N SER A 275 -3.72 9.26 9.62
CA SER A 275 -5.03 9.24 8.95
C SER A 275 -5.08 8.16 7.86
N LEU A 276 -6.27 7.82 7.36
CA LEU A 276 -6.45 6.70 6.42
C LEU A 276 -5.76 6.96 5.07
N ASP A 277 -5.87 8.18 4.56
CA ASP A 277 -5.11 8.70 3.40
C ASP A 277 -3.60 8.67 3.64
N SER A 278 -3.15 8.99 4.85
CA SER A 278 -1.73 8.88 5.22
C SER A 278 -1.25 7.43 5.22
N LEU A 279 -2.06 6.48 5.69
CA LEU A 279 -1.73 5.05 5.66
C LEU A 279 -1.60 4.53 4.22
N LEU A 280 -2.51 4.94 3.32
CA LEU A 280 -2.42 4.59 1.91
C LEU A 280 -1.16 5.17 1.26
N LEU A 281 -0.84 6.43 1.54
CA LEU A 281 0.39 7.02 1.02
C LEU A 281 1.63 6.30 1.57
N HIS A 282 1.63 5.87 2.83
CA HIS A 282 2.72 5.08 3.42
C HIS A 282 2.91 3.75 2.69
N GLU A 283 1.81 3.08 2.38
CA GLU A 283 1.81 1.80 1.66
C GLU A 283 2.24 1.95 0.20
N ILE A 284 1.72 2.94 -0.53
CA ILE A 284 2.15 3.28 -1.90
C ILE A 284 3.66 3.53 -1.93
N LEU A 285 4.20 4.28 -0.96
CA LEU A 285 5.64 4.52 -0.86
C LEU A 285 6.43 3.26 -0.47
N SER A 286 5.83 2.34 0.29
CA SER A 286 6.38 1.01 0.60
C SER A 286 6.50 0.15 -0.65
N ASP A 287 5.48 0.13 -1.51
CA ASP A 287 5.51 -0.54 -2.81
C ASP A 287 6.57 0.07 -3.73
N LEU A 288 6.64 1.40 -3.82
CA LEU A 288 7.66 2.07 -4.62
C LEU A 288 9.07 1.78 -4.09
N ASP A 289 9.32 1.90 -2.78
CA ASP A 289 10.64 1.56 -2.21
C ASP A 289 11.03 0.11 -2.50
N ASN A 290 10.08 -0.84 -2.52
CA ASN A 290 10.33 -2.22 -2.92
C ASN A 290 10.73 -2.34 -4.40
N ILE A 291 10.09 -1.61 -5.31
CA ILE A 291 10.45 -1.58 -6.73
C ILE A 291 11.87 -1.04 -6.94
N TYR A 292 12.30 -0.09 -6.11
CA TYR A 292 13.60 0.56 -6.20
C TYR A 292 14.70 -0.02 -5.30
N SER A 293 14.41 -1.04 -4.46
CA SER A 293 15.33 -1.55 -3.43
C SER A 293 16.66 -2.10 -3.96
N GLY A 294 16.71 -2.51 -5.22
CA GLY A 294 17.92 -2.99 -5.90
C GLY A 294 18.72 -1.93 -6.67
N LYS A 295 18.28 -0.66 -6.64
CA LYS A 295 18.88 0.41 -7.44
C LYS A 295 19.63 1.41 -6.56
N SER A 296 20.88 1.65 -6.90
CA SER A 296 21.68 2.69 -6.24
C SER A 296 21.24 4.07 -6.75
N ASN A 297 20.72 4.92 -5.86
CA ASN A 297 20.37 6.33 -6.11
C ASN A 297 19.55 6.57 -7.40
N PRO A 298 18.39 5.92 -7.57
CA PRO A 298 17.61 5.96 -8.82
C PRO A 298 17.16 7.37 -9.22
N PHE A 299 17.10 8.32 -8.29
CA PHE A 299 16.61 9.69 -8.51
C PHE A 299 17.69 10.78 -8.52
N ALA A 300 18.98 10.41 -8.40
CA ALA A 300 20.05 11.38 -8.21
C ALA A 300 20.17 12.41 -9.34
N GLU A 301 20.07 11.97 -10.59
CA GLU A 301 20.16 12.88 -11.75
C GLU A 301 19.02 13.89 -11.73
N PHE A 302 17.78 13.41 -11.54
CA PHE A 302 16.62 14.29 -11.43
C PHE A 302 16.75 15.29 -10.28
N LEU A 303 17.17 14.84 -9.09
CA LEU A 303 17.36 15.71 -7.93
C LEU A 303 18.42 16.78 -8.20
N ASN A 304 19.53 16.45 -8.86
CA ASN A 304 20.53 17.43 -9.28
C ASN A 304 19.92 18.51 -10.17
N GLN A 305 19.15 18.12 -11.19
CA GLN A 305 18.52 19.07 -12.12
C GLN A 305 17.45 19.90 -11.41
N PHE A 306 16.72 19.32 -10.47
CA PHE A 306 15.77 20.02 -9.61
C PHE A 306 16.48 21.10 -8.76
N PHE A 307 17.61 20.79 -8.13
CA PHE A 307 18.36 21.79 -7.35
C PHE A 307 18.92 22.92 -8.22
N ILE A 308 19.38 22.60 -9.44
CA ILE A 308 19.79 23.63 -10.41
C ILE A 308 18.59 24.53 -10.76
N TRP A 309 17.43 23.93 -11.03
CA TRP A 309 16.20 24.66 -11.33
C TRP A 309 15.77 25.62 -10.22
N ILE A 310 15.90 25.20 -8.95
CA ILE A 310 15.53 26.06 -7.81
C ILE A 310 16.38 27.33 -7.75
N VAL A 311 17.68 27.22 -8.02
CA VAL A 311 18.62 28.35 -8.05
C VAL A 311 18.46 29.20 -9.33
N ARG A 312 18.01 28.53 -10.40
CA ARG A 312 17.57 29.02 -11.71
C ARG A 312 16.34 29.95 -11.70
N ASP A 313 16.46 31.24 -11.42
CA ASP A 313 15.34 32.21 -11.53
C ASP A 313 14.99 32.57 -13.00
N ASP A 314 14.68 31.61 -13.88
CA ASP A 314 13.75 31.75 -15.05
C ASP A 314 14.20 31.06 -16.37
N ASP A 315 15.51 30.85 -16.62
CA ASP A 315 15.97 30.28 -17.91
C ASP A 315 15.97 28.74 -17.98
N PHE A 316 15.84 28.05 -16.84
CA PHE A 316 15.94 26.60 -16.79
C PHE A 316 14.57 25.94 -16.75
N HIS A 317 14.21 25.21 -17.80
CA HIS A 317 12.94 24.48 -17.88
C HIS A 317 13.11 23.03 -17.41
N LEU A 318 12.56 22.70 -16.24
CA LEU A 318 12.67 21.37 -15.64
C LEU A 318 11.82 20.29 -16.37
N SER A 319 10.94 20.69 -17.29
CA SER A 319 9.99 19.81 -17.99
C SER A 319 10.64 18.56 -18.62
N LYS A 320 11.81 18.70 -19.28
CA LYS A 320 12.52 17.56 -19.88
C LYS A 320 12.92 16.52 -18.85
N HIS A 321 13.47 16.96 -17.72
CA HIS A 321 13.94 16.06 -16.64
C HIS A 321 12.79 15.40 -15.90
N ILE A 322 11.66 16.09 -15.76
CA ILE A 322 10.43 15.48 -15.26
C ILE A 322 9.93 14.41 -16.23
N GLN A 323 9.93 14.68 -17.53
CA GLN A 323 9.53 13.69 -18.53
C GLN A 323 10.45 12.46 -18.50
N GLU A 324 11.77 12.65 -18.37
CA GLU A 324 12.74 11.57 -18.20
C GLU A 324 12.41 10.73 -16.96
N LEU A 325 12.25 11.38 -15.79
CA LEU A 325 11.89 10.71 -14.54
C LEU A 325 10.59 9.89 -14.65
N LEU A 326 9.50 10.49 -15.15
CA LEU A 326 8.21 9.81 -15.28
C LEU A 326 8.28 8.65 -16.29
N THR A 327 9.13 8.75 -17.31
CA THR A 327 9.38 7.67 -18.27
C THR A 327 10.10 6.50 -17.60
N GLU A 328 11.12 6.80 -16.78
CA GLU A 328 11.85 5.79 -15.99
C GLU A 328 10.93 5.09 -15.00
N ILE A 329 10.11 5.85 -14.26
CA ILE A 329 9.08 5.30 -13.37
C ILE A 329 8.14 4.36 -14.14
N GLY A 330 7.64 4.78 -15.30
CA GLY A 330 6.77 3.95 -16.14
C GLY A 330 7.45 2.65 -16.61
N LYS A 331 8.73 2.71 -16.96
CA LYS A 331 9.52 1.54 -17.35
C LYS A 331 9.71 0.56 -16.19
N ASP A 332 10.00 1.08 -15.00
CA ASP A 332 10.19 0.26 -13.80
C ASP A 332 8.91 -0.42 -13.34
N LEU A 333 7.80 0.30 -13.40
CA LEU A 333 6.47 -0.27 -13.18
C LEU A 333 6.14 -1.36 -14.20
N SER A 334 6.51 -1.18 -15.47
CA SER A 334 6.30 -2.20 -16.52
C SER A 334 7.13 -3.46 -16.31
N ASN A 335 8.26 -3.37 -15.60
CA ASN A 335 9.10 -4.53 -15.25
C ASN A 335 8.68 -5.20 -13.94
N THR A 336 7.77 -4.59 -13.19
CA THR A 336 7.27 -5.11 -11.91
C THR A 336 6.32 -6.28 -12.17
N PRO A 337 6.33 -7.35 -11.33
CA PRO A 337 5.34 -8.41 -11.42
C PRO A 337 3.92 -7.85 -11.48
N ARG A 338 3.10 -8.37 -12.39
CA ARG A 338 1.76 -7.83 -12.66
C ARG A 338 0.90 -7.76 -11.40
N GLU A 339 1.01 -8.73 -10.49
CA GLU A 339 0.27 -8.75 -9.23
C GLU A 339 0.57 -7.54 -8.34
N LEU A 340 1.83 -7.10 -8.31
CA LEU A 340 2.27 -5.94 -7.55
C LEU A 340 1.86 -4.64 -8.24
N PHE A 341 1.95 -4.58 -9.57
CA PHE A 341 1.45 -3.44 -10.34
C PHE A 341 -0.06 -3.25 -10.13
N ASP A 342 -0.84 -4.33 -10.23
CA ASP A 342 -2.28 -4.29 -10.05
C ASP A 342 -2.67 -3.87 -8.60
N LYS A 343 -1.89 -4.30 -7.58
CA LYS A 343 -2.04 -3.84 -6.19
C LYS A 343 -1.81 -2.34 -6.08
N LEU A 344 -0.64 -1.87 -6.53
CA LEU A 344 -0.26 -0.46 -6.48
C LEU A 344 -1.30 0.41 -7.20
N SER A 345 -1.78 -0.02 -8.37
CA SER A 345 -2.82 0.72 -9.11
C SER A 345 -4.13 0.83 -8.35
N ARG A 346 -4.56 -0.20 -7.59
CA ARG A 346 -5.78 -0.13 -6.77
C ARG A 346 -5.62 0.82 -5.59
N GLU A 347 -4.45 0.81 -4.95
CA GLU A 347 -4.15 1.67 -3.80
C GLU A 347 -4.00 3.13 -4.23
N VAL A 348 -3.34 3.39 -5.36
CA VAL A 348 -3.27 4.73 -5.97
C VAL A 348 -4.66 5.23 -6.33
N ARG A 349 -5.48 4.40 -6.98
CA ARG A 349 -6.87 4.76 -7.29
C ARG A 349 -7.64 5.14 -6.03
N LEU A 350 -7.58 4.30 -5.00
CA LEU A 350 -8.25 4.56 -3.73
C LEU A 350 -7.79 5.86 -3.07
N PHE A 351 -6.48 6.13 -3.08
CA PHE A 351 -5.92 7.37 -2.57
C PHE A 351 -6.45 8.60 -3.32
N LEU A 352 -6.50 8.53 -4.66
CA LEU A 352 -7.02 9.61 -5.50
C LEU A 352 -8.53 9.81 -5.30
N GLU A 353 -9.33 8.74 -5.25
CA GLU A 353 -10.77 8.78 -4.94
C GLU A 353 -11.02 9.51 -3.62
N MET A 354 -10.31 9.14 -2.56
CA MET A 354 -10.42 9.80 -1.24
C MET A 354 -9.98 11.27 -1.23
N THR A 355 -9.21 11.69 -2.24
CA THR A 355 -8.67 13.06 -2.36
C THR A 355 -9.56 13.96 -3.23
N VAL A 356 -10.15 13.42 -4.30
CA VAL A 356 -11.02 14.17 -5.24
C VAL A 356 -12.43 14.35 -4.70
N ASP A 357 -13.00 13.31 -4.08
CA ASP A 357 -14.39 13.29 -3.63
C ASP A 357 -14.51 12.50 -2.32
N PRO A 358 -14.26 13.16 -1.16
CA PRO A 358 -14.26 12.50 0.14
C PRO A 358 -15.67 12.20 0.70
N GLU A 359 -16.75 12.59 0.01
CA GLU A 359 -18.15 12.45 0.47
C GLU A 359 -18.80 11.10 0.16
#